data_AF-A0A2H0IB86-F1
#
_entry.id   AF-A0A2H0IB86-F1
#
_cell.length_a   1.000
_cell.length_b   1.000
_cell.length_c   1.000
_cell.angle_alpha   90.00
_cell.angle_beta   90.00
_cell.angle_gamma   90.00
#
_symmetry.space_group_name_H-M   'P 1'
#
loop_
_entity.id
_entity.type
_entity.pdbx_description
1 polymer ?
#
loop_
_entity_poly.entity_id
_entity_poly.type
_entity_poly.pdbx_seq_one_letter_code
_entity_poly.pdbx_strand_id
1 'polypeptide(L)'
;IREKTVANILAGIKVVREGQERMNLGAATRAAEEFMTALKGLKDVKYIGPAGSLRRGRETVRDIDLLVVSPRPEPVMDAFVKLPMVKSVNAHGETKSSVLTKDNVQVDLRVVEED
;
A
#
# COMPACT_ATOMS: atom_id res chain seq x y z
N ILE A 1 4.60 -20.77 31.52
CA ILE A 1 4.58 -19.77 30.42
C ILE A 1 3.22 -19.09 30.49
N ARG A 2 3.16 -17.76 30.65
CA ARG A 2 1.91 -17.02 30.87
C ARG A 2 0.99 -17.13 29.65
N GLU A 3 -0.30 -17.41 29.85
CA GLU A 3 -1.31 -17.53 28.77
C GLU A 3 -1.34 -16.33 27.82
N LYS A 4 -1.16 -15.11 28.35
CA LYS A 4 -1.01 -13.88 27.55
C LYS A 4 0.16 -13.94 26.57
N THR A 5 1.27 -14.57 26.93
CA THR A 5 2.42 -14.73 26.04
C THR A 5 2.10 -15.68 24.88
N VAL A 6 1.38 -16.78 25.15
CA VAL A 6 0.95 -17.73 24.10
C VAL A 6 -0.05 -17.08 23.16
N ALA A 7 -1.02 -16.33 23.69
CA ALA A 7 -1.99 -15.58 22.89
C ALA A 7 -1.32 -14.55 21.97
N ASN A 8 -0.34 -13.80 22.48
CA ASN A 8 0.42 -12.83 21.68
C ASN A 8 1.27 -13.51 20.60
N ILE A 9 1.88 -14.67 20.89
CA ILE A 9 2.64 -15.44 19.91
C ILE A 9 1.71 -15.97 18.80
N LEU A 10 0.56 -16.54 19.17
CA LEU A 10 -0.42 -17.05 18.20
C LEU A 10 -0.98 -15.92 17.31
N ALA A 11 -1.27 -14.76 17.89
CA ALA A 11 -1.67 -13.58 17.14
C ALA A 11 -0.56 -13.11 16.17
N GLY A 12 0.70 -13.09 16.64
CA GLY A 12 1.85 -12.77 15.80
C GLY A 12 2.03 -13.74 14.64
N ILE A 13 1.90 -15.06 14.87
CA ILE A 13 1.98 -16.09 13.83
C ILE A 13 0.86 -15.92 12.78
N LYS A 14 -0.36 -15.63 13.22
CA LYS A 14 -1.49 -15.40 12.31
C LYS A 14 -1.25 -14.19 11.41
N VAL A 15 -0.77 -13.09 11.97
CA VAL A 15 -0.40 -11.88 11.22
C VAL A 15 0.72 -12.15 10.21
N VAL A 16 1.75 -12.92 10.60
CA VAL A 16 2.86 -13.29 9.70
C VAL A 16 2.37 -14.18 8.56
N ARG A 17 1.47 -15.13 8.80
CA ARG A 17 0.91 -15.99 7.74
C ARG A 17 0.01 -15.21 6.79
N GLU A 18 -0.87 -14.37 7.32
CA GLU A 18 -1.76 -13.53 6.51
C GLU A 18 -0.97 -12.52 5.67
N GLY A 19 0.12 -11.93 6.19
CA GLY A 19 1.01 -11.05 5.45
C GLY A 19 1.93 -11.75 4.43
N GLN A 20 1.90 -13.09 4.34
CA GLN A 20 2.67 -13.88 3.38
C GLN A 20 1.85 -14.42 2.21
N GLU A 21 0.53 -14.27 2.21
CA GLU A 21 -0.28 -14.70 1.08
C GLU A 21 -0.01 -13.79 -0.12
N ARG A 22 0.64 -14.36 -1.14
CA ARG A 22 0.82 -13.64 -2.40
C ARG A 22 -0.52 -13.59 -3.12
N MET A 23 -0.89 -12.40 -3.57
CA MET A 23 -2.08 -12.21 -4.38
C MET A 23 -1.77 -12.51 -5.85
N ASN A 24 -2.76 -13.00 -6.60
CA ASN A 24 -2.61 -13.12 -8.04
C ASN A 24 -2.55 -11.73 -8.69
N LEU A 25 -1.99 -11.66 -9.91
CA LEU A 25 -1.83 -10.41 -10.63
C LEU A 25 -3.14 -9.63 -10.79
N GLY A 26 -4.27 -10.30 -11.06
CA GLY A 26 -5.56 -9.62 -11.25
C GLY A 26 -6.06 -8.90 -9.99
N ALA A 27 -5.93 -9.54 -8.83
CA ALA A 27 -6.26 -8.94 -7.54
C ALA A 27 -5.33 -7.76 -7.22
N ALA A 28 -4.02 -7.92 -7.46
CA ALA A 28 -3.05 -6.83 -7.30
C ALA A 28 -3.38 -5.62 -8.18
N THR A 29 -3.69 -5.86 -9.46
CA THR A 29 -4.04 -4.81 -10.42
C THR A 29 -5.29 -4.06 -9.98
N ARG A 30 -6.36 -4.77 -9.61
CA ARG A 30 -7.60 -4.14 -9.15
C ARG A 30 -7.37 -3.28 -7.91
N ALA A 31 -6.67 -3.81 -6.92
CA ALA A 31 -6.35 -3.06 -5.72
C ALA A 31 -5.53 -1.80 -6.06
N ALA A 32 -4.50 -1.92 -6.89
CA ALA A 32 -3.71 -0.77 -7.35
C ALA A 32 -4.58 0.28 -8.08
N GLU A 33 -5.48 -0.15 -8.96
CA GLU A 33 -6.39 0.74 -9.69
C GLU A 33 -7.31 1.53 -8.78
N GLU A 34 -7.80 0.95 -7.69
CA GLU A 34 -8.63 1.67 -6.72
C GLU A 34 -7.86 2.83 -6.05
N PHE A 35 -6.62 2.59 -5.63
CA PHE A 35 -5.74 3.65 -5.11
C PHE A 35 -5.41 4.70 -6.17
N MET A 36 -5.05 4.25 -7.37
CA MET A 36 -4.71 5.16 -8.47
C MET A 36 -5.89 6.06 -8.83
N THR A 37 -7.09 5.51 -8.90
CA THR A 37 -8.32 6.25 -9.21
C THR A 37 -8.62 7.30 -8.15
N ALA A 38 -8.48 6.94 -6.86
CA ALA A 38 -8.74 7.87 -5.76
C ALA A 38 -7.74 9.03 -5.72
N LEU A 39 -6.46 8.77 -6.02
CA LEU A 39 -5.41 9.79 -5.98
C LEU A 39 -5.31 10.63 -7.26
N LYS A 40 -5.69 10.10 -8.42
CA LYS A 40 -5.63 10.81 -9.71
C LYS A 40 -6.48 12.09 -9.75
N GLY A 41 -7.51 12.20 -8.91
CA GLY A 41 -8.35 13.39 -8.80
C GLY A 41 -7.73 14.56 -8.02
N LEU A 42 -6.57 14.35 -7.37
CA LEU A 42 -5.90 15.40 -6.61
C LEU A 42 -5.17 16.36 -7.56
N LYS A 43 -5.39 17.67 -7.36
CA LYS A 43 -4.72 18.74 -8.12
C LYS A 43 -3.18 18.65 -8.11
N ASP A 44 -2.63 18.02 -7.09
CA ASP A 44 -1.19 17.91 -6.85
C ASP A 44 -0.58 16.67 -7.51
N VAL A 45 -1.37 15.77 -8.12
CA VAL A 45 -0.88 14.57 -8.81
C VAL A 45 -0.73 14.86 -10.30
N LYS A 46 0.51 14.90 -10.80
CA LYS A 46 0.81 15.02 -12.24
C LYS A 46 0.71 13.66 -12.94
N TYR A 47 1.22 12.63 -12.28
CA TYR A 47 1.21 11.26 -12.76
C TYR A 47 1.10 10.29 -11.58
N ILE A 48 0.45 9.16 -11.82
CA ILE A 48 0.42 8.02 -10.90
C ILE A 48 0.46 6.72 -11.69
N GLY A 49 1.23 5.73 -11.22
CA GLY A 49 1.31 4.43 -11.85
C GLY A 49 1.82 3.31 -10.93
N PRO A 50 1.63 2.05 -11.34
CA PRO A 50 2.19 0.92 -10.62
C PRO A 50 3.70 0.86 -10.80
N ALA A 51 4.40 0.51 -9.74
CA ALA A 51 5.82 0.24 -9.71
C ALA A 51 6.07 -1.24 -9.34
N GLY A 52 7.30 -1.56 -8.95
CA GLY A 52 7.60 -2.84 -8.31
C GLY A 52 7.28 -4.08 -9.15
N SER A 53 6.83 -5.13 -8.46
CA SER A 53 6.54 -6.44 -9.06
C SER A 53 5.29 -6.42 -9.95
N LEU A 54 4.32 -5.57 -9.63
CA LEU A 54 3.11 -5.35 -10.41
C LEU A 54 3.44 -4.80 -11.81
N ARG A 55 4.30 -3.79 -11.90
CA ARG A 55 4.79 -3.25 -13.19
C ARG A 55 5.49 -4.31 -14.06
N ARG A 56 6.18 -5.28 -13.44
CA ARG A 56 6.90 -6.35 -14.15
C ARG A 56 6.03 -7.55 -14.54
N GLY A 57 4.72 -7.51 -14.22
CA GLY A 57 3.79 -8.58 -14.57
C GLY A 57 4.09 -9.92 -13.89
N ARG A 58 4.62 -9.90 -12.65
CA ARG A 58 4.81 -11.14 -11.89
C ARG A 58 3.44 -11.78 -11.61
N GLU A 59 3.31 -13.09 -11.84
CA GLU A 59 2.07 -13.84 -11.64
C GLU A 59 1.53 -13.74 -10.20
N THR A 60 2.43 -13.57 -9.23
CA THR A 60 2.11 -13.39 -7.83
C THR A 60 2.83 -12.18 -7.24
N VAL A 61 2.09 -11.36 -6.49
CA VAL A 61 2.53 -10.09 -5.91
C VAL A 61 2.39 -10.17 -4.39
N ARG A 62 3.40 -9.70 -3.64
CA ARG A 62 3.35 -9.66 -2.17
C ARG A 62 2.79 -8.32 -1.67
N ASP A 63 3.21 -7.25 -2.31
CA ASP A 63 2.94 -5.86 -1.98
C ASP A 63 2.73 -5.06 -3.27
N ILE A 64 1.93 -4.00 -3.17
CA ILE A 64 1.65 -3.08 -4.28
C ILE A 64 2.52 -1.84 -4.10
N ASP A 65 3.46 -1.62 -5.00
CA ASP A 65 4.22 -0.38 -5.07
C ASP A 65 3.53 0.59 -6.04
N LEU A 66 3.28 1.82 -5.60
CA LEU A 66 2.77 2.92 -6.40
C LEU A 66 3.78 4.07 -6.42
N LEU A 67 3.89 4.73 -7.57
CA LEU A 67 4.69 5.93 -7.73
C LEU A 67 3.82 7.09 -8.21
N VAL A 68 3.96 8.24 -7.55
CA VAL A 68 3.32 9.50 -7.91
C VAL A 68 4.38 10.53 -8.26
N VAL A 69 4.15 11.28 -9.33
CA VAL A 69 4.88 12.50 -9.62
C VAL A 69 4.07 13.68 -9.10
N SER A 70 4.63 14.45 -8.17
CA SER A 70 3.98 15.60 -7.57
C SER A 70 5.00 16.64 -7.10
N PRO A 71 4.76 17.94 -7.33
CA PRO A 71 5.55 19.01 -6.73
C PRO A 71 5.21 19.24 -5.24
N ARG A 72 4.16 18.59 -4.72
CA ARG A 72 3.72 18.71 -3.32
C ARG A 72 3.38 17.33 -2.76
N PRO A 73 4.34 16.65 -2.12
CA PRO A 73 4.16 15.30 -1.58
C PRO A 73 3.15 15.21 -0.43
N GLU A 74 3.15 16.20 0.47
CA GLU A 74 2.37 16.15 1.71
C GLU A 74 0.85 15.96 1.47
N PRO A 75 0.16 16.74 0.62
CA PRO A 75 -1.26 16.52 0.34
C PRO A 75 -1.58 15.15 -0.25
N VAL A 76 -0.65 14.58 -1.03
CA VAL A 76 -0.82 13.26 -1.65
C VAL A 76 -0.70 12.17 -0.58
N MET A 77 0.31 12.25 0.29
CA MET A 77 0.50 11.30 1.39
C MET A 77 -0.67 11.31 2.36
N ASP A 78 -1.13 12.50 2.72
CA ASP A 78 -2.27 12.70 3.61
C ASP A 78 -3.55 12.10 3.03
N ALA A 79 -3.79 12.29 1.73
CA ALA A 79 -4.93 11.70 1.05
C ALA A 79 -4.83 10.18 0.99
N PHE A 80 -3.64 9.66 0.67
CA PHE A 80 -3.36 8.22 0.55
C PHE A 80 -3.67 7.46 1.85
N VAL A 81 -3.20 7.94 3.00
CA VAL A 81 -3.42 7.26 4.29
C VAL A 81 -4.87 7.36 4.80
N LYS A 82 -5.67 8.30 4.27
CA LYS A 82 -7.06 8.54 4.65
C LYS A 82 -8.07 7.83 3.74
N LEU A 83 -7.62 7.06 2.75
CA LEU A 83 -8.53 6.42 1.79
C LEU A 83 -9.43 5.35 2.46
N PRO A 84 -10.68 5.17 1.99
CA PRO A 84 -11.64 4.27 2.65
C PRO A 84 -11.25 2.79 2.68
N MET A 85 -10.39 2.32 1.77
CA MET A 85 -9.89 0.94 1.74
C MET A 85 -8.74 0.70 2.73
N VAL A 86 -8.18 1.76 3.33
CA VAL A 86 -7.12 1.66 4.34
C VAL A 86 -7.69 1.11 5.64
N LYS A 87 -7.03 0.08 6.17
CA LYS A 87 -7.32 -0.54 7.48
C LYS A 87 -6.39 0.00 8.55
N SER A 88 -5.09 0.11 8.24
CA SER A 88 -4.10 0.69 9.16
C SER A 88 -2.97 1.35 8.39
N VAL A 89 -2.35 2.34 9.01
CA VAL A 89 -1.17 3.02 8.48
C VAL A 89 0.07 2.41 9.12
N ASN A 90 0.92 1.80 8.29
CA ASN A 90 2.15 1.14 8.75
C ASN A 90 3.30 2.14 8.83
N ALA A 91 3.34 3.09 7.89
CA ALA A 91 4.29 4.21 7.88
C ALA A 91 3.66 5.42 7.19
N HIS A 92 3.93 6.62 7.71
CA HIS A 92 3.53 7.89 7.10
C HIS A 92 4.74 8.83 7.11
N GLY A 93 5.20 9.22 5.94
CA GLY A 93 6.36 10.08 5.77
C GLY A 93 6.21 10.98 4.56
N GLU A 94 7.10 11.97 4.46
CA GLU A 94 7.01 13.05 3.47
C GLU A 94 7.00 12.54 2.02
N THR A 95 7.89 11.61 1.67
CA THR A 95 8.04 11.08 0.30
C THR A 95 7.78 9.58 0.19
N LYS A 96 7.52 8.89 1.31
CA LYS A 96 7.09 7.49 1.34
C LYS A 96 6.07 7.24 2.44
N SER A 97 4.99 6.55 2.10
CA SER A 97 3.99 6.02 3.04
C SER A 97 3.65 4.57 2.74
N SER A 98 3.19 3.84 3.74
CA SER A 98 2.81 2.43 3.64
C SER A 98 1.54 2.17 4.43
N VAL A 99 0.57 1.48 3.83
CA VAL A 99 -0.72 1.15 4.44
C VAL A 99 -1.04 -0.33 4.28
N LEU A 100 -1.88 -0.84 5.18
CA LEU A 100 -2.53 -2.13 5.06
C LEU A 100 -3.98 -1.89 4.66
N THR A 101 -4.48 -2.60 3.64
CA THR A 101 -5.88 -2.53 3.24
C THR A 101 -6.79 -3.41 4.10
N LYS A 102 -8.10 -3.25 3.94
CA LYS A 102 -9.11 -4.13 4.55
C LYS A 102 -8.98 -5.59 4.13
N ASP A 103 -8.47 -5.83 2.92
CA ASP A 103 -8.18 -7.17 2.37
C ASP A 103 -6.79 -7.70 2.78
N ASN A 104 -6.15 -7.08 3.79
CA ASN A 104 -4.81 -7.40 4.28
C ASN A 104 -3.70 -7.29 3.21
N VAL A 105 -3.88 -6.40 2.23
CA VAL A 105 -2.87 -6.12 1.20
C VAL A 105 -1.99 -4.97 1.66
N GLN A 106 -0.67 -5.11 1.54
CA GLN A 106 0.25 -4.01 1.78
C GLN A 106 0.39 -3.15 0.51
N VAL A 107 0.25 -1.83 0.67
CA VAL A 107 0.42 -0.85 -0.41
C VAL A 107 1.40 0.22 0.03
N ASP A 108 2.46 0.39 -0.76
CA ASP A 108 3.49 1.38 -0.58
C ASP A 108 3.33 2.48 -1.63
N LEU A 109 3.32 3.74 -1.19
CA LEU A 109 3.29 4.91 -2.06
C LEU A 109 4.60 5.67 -1.95
N ARG A 110 5.19 6.02 -3.09
CA ARG A 110 6.33 6.94 -3.19
C ARG A 110 5.96 8.15 -4.03
N VAL A 111 6.30 9.34 -3.54
CA VAL A 111 6.21 10.58 -4.32
C VAL A 111 7.60 11.00 -4.77
N VAL A 112 7.71 11.45 -6.02
CA VAL A 112 8.91 12.04 -6.61
C VAL A 112 8.56 13.37 -7.29
N GLU A 113 9.54 14.26 -7.41
CA GLU A 113 9.42 15.47 -8.21
C GLU A 113 9.62 15.16 -9.70
N GLU A 114 9.16 16.07 -10.56
CA GLU A 114 9.41 16.00 -12.01
C GLU A 114 10.76 16.66 -12.29
N ASP A 115 11.58 16.05 -13.16
CA ASP A 115 12.89 16.58 -13.58
C ASP A 115 12.77 17.92 -14.33
#